data_AF-A0A7C3QCH9-F1
#
_entry.id   AF-A0A7C3QCH9-F1
#
_cell.length_a   1.000
_cell.length_b   1.000
_cell.length_c   1.000
_cell.angle_alpha   90.00
_cell.angle_beta   90.00
_cell.angle_gamma   90.00
#
_symmetry.space_group_name_H-M   'P 1'
#
loop_
_entity.id
_entity.type
_entity.pdbx_description
1 polymer ?
#
loop_
_entity_poly.entity_id
_entity_poly.type
_entity_poly.pdbx_seq_one_letter_code
_entity_poly.pdbx_strand_id
1 'polypeptide(L)'
;GVEGKEKKGLYGHTIGSEWGDYDNDGDLDIFSANLAHPRYIGFSDKSMLLENDGPPHYRFREKTKEAGIRYQETHSDPSFADYDNDGDLDLFITAIYPKGKSVLYRNDGHGRFEDITWLAGVRVSNSWGSAFADFDLDGDMDLVVGSYDGIRLFSNDGNKNHWLHVKVMGRSCNRDGIGSRVVVKSHALQQIREVQGGKGTGTQHSLTVEFGFGDYPGTVDLEIKNVCGRVFRRTGVALDQRITVIE
;
A
#
# COMPACT_ATOMS: atom_id res chain seq x y z
N GLY A 1 -21.50 -7.24 13.09
CA GLY A 1 -20.76 -7.13 14.38
C GLY A 1 -19.40 -7.75 14.19
N VAL A 2 -18.39 -7.34 14.95
CA VAL A 2 -17.06 -7.98 14.91
C VAL A 2 -17.15 -9.30 15.67
N GLU A 3 -16.97 -10.43 14.99
CA GLU A 3 -16.98 -11.77 15.58
C GLU A 3 -15.55 -12.31 15.67
N GLY A 4 -15.08 -12.58 16.90
CA GLY A 4 -13.75 -13.18 17.14
C GLY A 4 -13.85 -14.66 17.49
N LYS A 5 -12.95 -15.48 16.93
CA LYS A 5 -12.88 -16.94 17.17
C LYS A 5 -11.77 -17.38 18.12
N GLU A 6 -10.87 -16.46 18.48
CA GLU A 6 -9.72 -16.75 19.34
C GLU A 6 -10.14 -16.93 20.80
N LYS A 7 -10.30 -18.21 21.19
CA LYS A 7 -10.65 -18.64 22.55
C LYS A 7 -9.49 -19.32 23.29
N LYS A 8 -8.32 -19.43 22.66
CA LYS A 8 -7.18 -20.26 23.14
C LYS A 8 -5.92 -19.47 23.54
N GLY A 9 -5.89 -18.16 23.37
CA GLY A 9 -4.76 -17.30 23.76
C GLY A 9 -4.61 -16.08 22.84
N LEU A 10 -3.69 -15.19 23.17
CA LEU A 10 -3.25 -14.10 22.29
C LEU A 10 -2.12 -14.66 21.40
N TYR A 11 -2.36 -14.76 20.11
CA TYR A 11 -1.36 -15.12 19.10
C TYR A 11 -1.08 -13.88 18.25
N GLY A 12 0.20 -13.59 18.03
CA GLY A 12 0.64 -12.42 17.28
C GLY A 12 1.02 -11.20 18.13
N HIS A 13 1.98 -10.44 17.61
CA HIS A 13 2.39 -9.14 18.12
C HIS A 13 2.38 -8.18 16.94
N THR A 14 1.17 -7.94 16.41
CA THR A 14 0.94 -7.04 15.29
C THR A 14 1.23 -5.62 15.72
N ILE A 15 2.11 -4.98 14.96
CA ILE A 15 2.53 -3.60 15.20
C ILE A 15 1.80 -2.68 14.23
N GLY A 16 1.72 -3.05 12.96
CA GLY A 16 1.05 -2.29 11.92
C GLY A 16 0.39 -3.19 10.88
N SER A 17 -0.63 -2.67 10.21
CA SER A 17 -1.25 -3.33 9.06
C SER A 17 -1.70 -2.29 8.05
N GLU A 18 -1.85 -2.74 6.80
CA GLU A 18 -2.26 -1.88 5.71
C GLU A 18 -3.02 -2.66 4.64
N TRP A 19 -4.06 -2.02 4.12
CA TRP A 19 -4.89 -2.53 3.04
C TRP A 19 -4.34 -2.13 1.68
N GLY A 20 -4.43 -3.02 0.70
CA GLY A 20 -4.09 -2.75 -0.70
C GLY A 20 -4.62 -3.87 -1.60
N ASP A 21 -4.99 -3.56 -2.84
CA ASP A 21 -5.31 -4.53 -3.89
C ASP A 21 -3.99 -4.86 -4.59
N TYR A 22 -3.22 -5.81 -4.04
CA TYR A 22 -1.81 -6.01 -4.45
C TYR A 22 -1.67 -6.86 -5.71
N ASP A 23 -2.69 -7.65 -6.03
CA ASP A 23 -2.73 -8.50 -7.22
C ASP A 23 -3.72 -7.99 -8.28
N ASN A 24 -4.29 -6.79 -8.06
CA ASN A 24 -5.20 -6.11 -8.97
C ASN A 24 -6.46 -6.95 -9.31
N ASP A 25 -6.91 -7.81 -8.38
CA ASP A 25 -8.08 -8.67 -8.57
C ASP A 25 -9.41 -7.95 -8.27
N GLY A 26 -9.33 -6.77 -7.66
CA GLY A 26 -10.47 -5.91 -7.35
C GLY A 26 -11.00 -6.04 -5.92
N ASP A 27 -10.37 -6.87 -5.09
CA ASP A 27 -10.62 -7.00 -3.68
C ASP A 27 -9.44 -6.44 -2.87
N LEU A 28 -9.72 -5.84 -1.70
CA LEU A 28 -8.64 -5.32 -0.85
C LEU A 28 -8.08 -6.46 0.00
N ASP A 29 -6.76 -6.62 -0.07
CA ASP A 29 -5.94 -7.51 0.74
C ASP A 29 -5.33 -6.74 1.91
N ILE A 30 -4.64 -7.46 2.80
CA ILE A 30 -3.99 -6.84 3.95
C ILE A 30 -2.61 -7.44 4.19
N PHE A 31 -1.62 -6.57 4.40
CA PHE A 31 -0.36 -6.96 5.02
C PHE A 31 -0.39 -6.65 6.51
N SER A 32 -0.03 -7.62 7.34
CA SER A 32 0.07 -7.51 8.80
C SER A 32 1.53 -7.69 9.21
N ALA A 33 2.16 -6.61 9.68
CA ALA A 33 3.53 -6.62 10.18
C ALA A 33 3.57 -7.01 11.65
N ASN A 34 4.31 -8.07 11.94
CA ASN A 34 4.37 -8.68 13.27
C ASN A 34 5.80 -8.69 13.82
N LEU A 35 5.93 -8.37 15.11
CA LEU A 35 7.15 -8.60 15.89
C LEU A 35 7.20 -10.06 16.35
N ALA A 36 7.91 -10.89 15.60
CA ALA A 36 7.86 -12.34 15.71
C ALA A 36 9.23 -12.92 16.09
N HIS A 37 9.57 -12.97 17.37
CA HIS A 37 10.86 -13.50 17.83
C HIS A 37 11.07 -14.97 17.44
N PRO A 38 12.25 -15.38 16.94
CA PRO A 38 12.53 -16.77 16.57
C PRO A 38 12.29 -17.77 17.71
N ARG A 39 12.55 -17.35 18.95
CA ARG A 39 12.33 -18.14 20.18
C ARG A 39 10.86 -18.49 20.41
N TYR A 40 9.93 -17.70 19.88
CA TYR A 40 8.48 -17.81 20.11
C TYR A 40 7.71 -18.16 18.84
N ILE A 41 8.38 -18.49 17.73
CA ILE A 41 7.74 -18.68 16.41
C ILE A 41 6.75 -19.87 16.34
N GLY A 42 6.75 -20.74 17.35
CA GLY A 42 5.77 -21.82 17.49
C GLY A 42 4.38 -21.33 17.93
N PHE A 43 4.26 -20.10 18.41
CA PHE A 43 2.99 -19.49 18.84
C PHE A 43 2.90 -17.97 18.59
N SER A 44 3.95 -17.33 18.05
CA SER A 44 3.93 -15.94 17.60
C SER A 44 3.80 -15.92 16.09
N ASP A 45 2.81 -15.19 15.60
CA ASP A 45 2.60 -15.01 14.18
C ASP A 45 3.73 -14.21 13.54
N LYS A 46 4.19 -14.70 12.38
CA LYS A 46 5.09 -13.96 11.48
C LYS A 46 4.31 -12.86 10.79
N SER A 47 5.01 -11.91 10.16
CA SER A 47 4.32 -10.98 9.26
C SER A 47 3.59 -11.75 8.16
N MET A 48 2.38 -11.32 7.82
CA MET A 48 1.50 -12.03 6.89
C MET A 48 1.01 -11.11 5.78
N LEU A 49 1.16 -11.53 4.52
CA LEU A 49 0.31 -11.11 3.42
C LEU A 49 -0.94 -12.01 3.41
N LEU A 50 -2.10 -11.39 3.54
CA LEU A 50 -3.40 -12.06 3.61
C LEU A 50 -4.24 -11.64 2.40
N GLU A 51 -4.38 -12.55 1.45
CA GLU A 51 -5.16 -12.38 0.21
C GLU A 51 -6.65 -12.64 0.46
N ASN A 52 -7.50 -11.72 0.05
CA ASN A 52 -8.95 -11.73 0.24
C ASN A 52 -9.66 -12.33 -0.99
N ASP A 53 -10.34 -13.46 -0.84
CA ASP A 53 -11.05 -14.10 -1.97
C ASP A 53 -12.37 -13.44 -2.41
N GLY A 54 -12.65 -12.24 -1.89
CA GLY A 54 -13.72 -11.39 -2.40
C GLY A 54 -15.14 -11.86 -2.10
N PRO A 55 -16.15 -11.18 -2.66
CA PRO A 55 -17.54 -11.58 -2.51
C PRO A 55 -17.81 -12.99 -3.06
N PRO A 56 -18.72 -13.75 -2.42
CA PRO A 56 -19.57 -13.35 -1.30
C PRO A 56 -18.98 -13.66 0.08
N HIS A 57 -17.76 -14.22 0.16
CA HIS A 57 -17.27 -14.88 1.37
C HIS A 57 -16.19 -14.12 2.12
N TYR A 58 -15.39 -13.31 1.43
CA TYR A 58 -14.34 -12.45 1.97
C TYR A 58 -13.38 -13.20 2.93
N ARG A 59 -12.89 -14.35 2.49
CA ARG A 59 -11.97 -15.19 3.28
C ARG A 59 -10.55 -14.78 2.95
N PHE A 60 -9.77 -14.63 4.02
CA PHE A 60 -8.36 -14.34 3.91
C PHE A 60 -7.52 -15.61 3.86
N ARG A 61 -6.54 -15.65 2.95
CA ARG A 61 -5.57 -16.72 2.79
C ARG A 61 -4.16 -16.16 2.96
N GLU A 62 -3.37 -16.82 3.79
CA GLU A 62 -1.98 -16.45 3.99
C GLU A 62 -1.15 -16.82 2.74
N LYS A 63 -0.42 -15.85 2.20
CA LYS A 63 0.35 -15.95 0.94
C LYS A 63 1.80 -15.49 1.04
N THR A 64 2.28 -15.09 2.22
CA THR A 64 3.61 -14.45 2.41
C THR A 64 4.74 -15.28 1.79
N LYS A 65 4.70 -16.59 1.99
CA LYS A 65 5.75 -17.49 1.50
C LYS A 65 5.68 -17.64 -0.01
N GLU A 66 4.49 -17.82 -0.56
CA GLU A 66 4.22 -17.93 -2.00
C GLU A 66 4.60 -16.64 -2.72
N ALA A 67 4.32 -15.50 -2.10
CA ALA A 67 4.64 -14.16 -2.55
C ALA A 67 6.13 -13.81 -2.40
N GLY A 68 6.96 -14.69 -1.83
CA GLY A 68 8.41 -14.48 -1.73
C GLY A 68 8.88 -13.54 -0.62
N ILE A 69 7.97 -13.03 0.21
CA ILE A 69 8.29 -12.12 1.32
C ILE A 69 9.03 -12.89 2.41
N ARG A 70 10.22 -12.41 2.78
CA ARG A 70 11.08 -13.10 3.73
C ARG A 70 10.69 -12.79 5.17
N TYR A 71 10.93 -13.78 6.03
CA TYR A 71 10.84 -13.57 7.47
C TYR A 71 11.87 -12.53 7.94
N GLN A 72 11.38 -11.53 8.64
CA GLN A 72 12.12 -10.60 9.46
C GLN A 72 11.49 -10.60 10.85
N GLU A 73 12.32 -10.64 11.87
CA GLU A 73 11.88 -10.73 13.26
C GLU A 73 11.09 -9.51 13.69
N THR A 74 11.45 -8.32 13.18
CA THR A 74 11.08 -7.03 13.77
C THR A 74 10.32 -6.11 12.83
N HIS A 75 9.58 -6.64 11.85
CA HIS A 75 8.71 -5.81 11.02
C HIS A 75 7.71 -5.01 11.86
N SER A 76 7.44 -3.76 11.46
CA SER A 76 6.52 -2.88 12.18
C SER A 76 5.47 -2.20 11.31
N ASP A 77 5.87 -1.37 10.35
CA ASP A 77 4.99 -0.52 9.55
C ASP A 77 5.08 -0.96 8.08
N PRO A 78 4.05 -1.59 7.52
CA PRO A 78 3.95 -1.77 6.08
C PRO A 78 3.56 -0.44 5.40
N SER A 79 3.90 -0.32 4.11
CA SER A 79 3.55 0.78 3.20
C SER A 79 3.40 0.20 1.80
N PHE A 80 2.17 0.12 1.30
CA PHE A 80 1.89 -0.20 -0.10
C PHE A 80 1.96 1.08 -0.93
N ALA A 81 2.70 1.04 -2.02
CA ALA A 81 2.74 2.11 -3.02
C ALA A 81 3.26 1.53 -4.35
N ASP A 82 2.84 2.11 -5.46
CA ASP A 82 3.38 1.83 -6.78
C ASP A 82 4.60 2.76 -6.98
N TYR A 83 5.79 2.33 -6.57
CA TYR A 83 6.95 3.24 -6.52
C TYR A 83 7.58 3.45 -7.90
N ASP A 84 7.40 2.50 -8.82
CA ASP A 84 7.91 2.59 -10.19
C ASP A 84 6.80 2.77 -11.24
N ASN A 85 5.62 3.21 -10.83
CA ASN A 85 4.53 3.61 -11.73
C ASN A 85 4.19 2.52 -12.77
N ASP A 86 4.36 1.24 -12.42
CA ASP A 86 4.11 0.11 -13.32
C ASP A 86 2.67 -0.44 -13.23
N GLY A 87 1.92 0.00 -12.20
CA GLY A 87 0.53 -0.34 -11.96
C GLY A 87 0.31 -1.38 -10.87
N ASP A 88 1.38 -1.94 -10.31
CA ASP A 88 1.34 -2.93 -9.25
C ASP A 88 1.76 -2.31 -7.90
N LEU A 89 1.09 -2.72 -6.81
CA LEU A 89 1.49 -2.21 -5.49
C LEU A 89 2.74 -2.93 -4.99
N ASP A 90 3.79 -2.17 -4.78
CA ASP A 90 5.01 -2.57 -4.09
C ASP A 90 4.86 -2.44 -2.58
N LEU A 91 5.77 -3.05 -1.83
CA LEU A 91 5.67 -3.13 -0.37
C LEU A 91 6.96 -2.69 0.31
N PHE A 92 6.91 -1.56 1.01
CA PHE A 92 7.93 -1.19 1.98
C PHE A 92 7.53 -1.64 3.38
N ILE A 93 8.45 -2.22 4.14
CA ILE A 93 8.21 -2.64 5.52
C ILE A 93 9.33 -2.11 6.40
N THR A 94 9.00 -1.28 7.39
CA THR A 94 9.96 -0.84 8.40
C THR A 94 10.30 -1.99 9.36
N ALA A 95 11.49 -1.94 9.95
CA ALA A 95 11.87 -2.87 11.01
C ALA A 95 12.47 -2.16 12.22
N ILE A 96 12.00 -2.54 13.42
CA ILE A 96 12.44 -1.97 14.69
C ILE A 96 13.68 -2.69 15.24
N TYR A 97 14.28 -2.08 16.26
CA TYR A 97 15.54 -2.45 16.92
C TYR A 97 16.80 -2.20 16.06
N PRO A 98 17.98 -2.00 16.69
CA PRO A 98 19.20 -1.60 15.98
C PRO A 98 19.66 -2.52 14.85
N LYS A 99 19.26 -3.80 14.85
CA LYS A 99 19.59 -4.77 13.79
C LYS A 99 18.45 -5.00 12.80
N GLY A 100 17.25 -4.48 13.07
CA GLY A 100 16.13 -4.53 12.14
C GLY A 100 16.40 -3.59 10.98
N LYS A 101 16.27 -4.12 9.76
CA LYS A 101 16.43 -3.37 8.52
C LYS A 101 15.09 -3.30 7.82
N SER A 102 14.72 -2.10 7.40
CA SER A 102 13.58 -1.93 6.50
C SER A 102 13.86 -2.61 5.17
N VAL A 103 12.80 -3.02 4.49
CA VAL A 103 12.90 -3.70 3.20
C VAL A 103 11.93 -3.05 2.23
N LEU A 104 12.40 -2.69 1.04
CA LEU A 104 11.56 -2.35 -0.10
C LEU A 104 11.46 -3.58 -1.00
N TYR A 105 10.25 -4.07 -1.19
CA TYR A 105 9.93 -5.16 -2.08
C TYR A 105 9.21 -4.62 -3.31
N ARG A 106 9.71 -4.96 -4.50
CA ARG A 106 9.00 -4.72 -5.76
C ARG A 106 8.09 -5.90 -6.11
N ASN A 107 6.85 -5.63 -6.49
CA ASN A 107 5.92 -6.63 -7.01
C ASN A 107 6.20 -6.91 -8.50
N ASP A 108 6.20 -8.18 -8.92
CA ASP A 108 6.50 -8.56 -10.31
C ASP A 108 5.27 -8.56 -11.25
N GLY A 109 4.15 -7.97 -10.81
CA GLY A 109 2.85 -8.01 -11.47
C GLY A 109 2.15 -9.36 -11.45
N HIS A 110 2.71 -10.32 -10.70
CA HIS A 110 2.13 -11.65 -10.49
C HIS A 110 1.98 -11.98 -9.00
N GLY A 111 1.97 -10.94 -8.15
CA GLY A 111 1.84 -11.06 -6.71
C GLY A 111 3.08 -11.65 -6.03
N ARG A 112 4.25 -11.61 -6.67
CA ARG A 112 5.53 -12.01 -6.06
C ARG A 112 6.43 -10.81 -5.88
N PHE A 113 7.08 -10.80 -4.71
CA PHE A 113 7.86 -9.68 -4.23
C PHE A 113 9.35 -9.99 -4.27
N GLU A 114 10.13 -9.07 -4.85
CA GLU A 114 11.59 -9.10 -4.90
C GLU A 114 12.17 -8.02 -3.98
N ASP A 115 13.10 -8.38 -3.09
CA ASP A 115 13.83 -7.42 -2.25
C ASP A 115 14.78 -6.58 -3.11
N ILE A 116 14.40 -5.33 -3.35
CA ILE A 116 15.17 -4.34 -4.12
C ILE A 116 15.81 -3.28 -3.21
N THR A 117 15.77 -3.45 -1.90
CA THR A 117 16.25 -2.45 -0.90
C THR A 117 17.63 -1.90 -1.22
N TRP A 118 18.53 -2.78 -1.68
CA TRP A 118 19.89 -2.40 -2.04
C TRP A 118 19.98 -1.67 -3.37
N LEU A 119 19.17 -2.07 -4.36
CA LEU A 119 19.14 -1.45 -5.69
C LEU A 119 18.52 -0.06 -5.62
N ALA A 120 17.44 0.11 -4.86
CA ALA A 120 16.76 1.39 -4.63
C ALA A 120 17.49 2.31 -3.63
N GLY A 121 18.53 1.82 -2.94
CA GLY A 121 19.28 2.62 -1.97
C GLY A 121 18.54 2.97 -0.68
N VAL A 122 17.34 2.42 -0.44
CA VAL A 122 16.48 2.72 0.73
C VAL A 122 16.90 1.93 1.96
N ARG A 123 18.07 2.25 2.51
CA ARG A 123 18.70 1.47 3.58
C ARG A 123 18.53 2.14 4.94
N VAL A 124 17.42 1.82 5.61
CA VAL A 124 17.10 2.32 6.94
C VAL A 124 17.08 1.16 7.95
N SER A 125 17.57 1.43 9.15
CA SER A 125 17.53 0.48 10.27
C SER A 125 16.82 1.12 11.45
N ASN A 126 16.24 0.30 12.33
CA ASN A 126 15.53 0.78 13.53
C ASN A 126 14.48 1.87 13.20
N SER A 127 13.71 1.61 12.16
CA SER A 127 12.63 2.46 11.64
C SER A 127 11.30 2.08 12.25
N TRP A 128 10.44 3.06 12.48
CA TRP A 128 9.16 2.88 13.16
C TRP A 128 7.97 3.12 12.26
N GLY A 129 8.07 4.08 11.34
CA GLY A 129 6.97 4.44 10.46
C GLY A 129 7.46 4.96 9.11
N SER A 130 6.61 4.80 8.10
CA SER A 130 6.86 5.27 6.74
C SER A 130 5.60 5.83 6.09
N ALA A 131 5.80 6.70 5.11
CA ALA A 131 4.73 7.20 4.26
C ALA A 131 5.29 7.48 2.86
N PHE A 132 4.45 7.22 1.87
CA PHE A 132 4.66 7.59 0.48
C PHE A 132 3.82 8.82 0.11
N ALA A 133 4.40 9.70 -0.70
CA ALA A 133 3.75 10.84 -1.34
C ALA A 133 4.62 11.33 -2.50
N ASP A 134 4.03 11.77 -3.61
CA ASP A 134 4.71 12.60 -4.61
C ASP A 134 4.95 14.01 -4.00
N PHE A 135 6.11 14.19 -3.37
CA PHE A 135 6.41 15.33 -2.49
C PHE A 135 6.89 16.55 -3.27
N ASP A 136 7.69 16.34 -4.31
CA ASP A 136 8.18 17.43 -5.17
C ASP A 136 7.30 17.68 -6.41
N LEU A 137 6.22 16.90 -6.58
CA LEU A 137 5.17 17.05 -7.58
C LEU A 137 5.62 16.68 -9.00
N ASP A 138 6.61 15.79 -9.13
CA ASP A 138 7.12 15.31 -10.42
C ASP A 138 6.35 14.12 -11.00
N GLY A 139 5.54 13.45 -10.17
CA GLY A 139 4.73 12.29 -10.57
C GLY A 139 5.22 10.96 -10.03
N ASP A 140 6.35 10.95 -9.35
CA ASP A 140 6.95 9.75 -8.78
C ASP A 140 6.75 9.71 -7.26
N MET A 141 6.59 8.51 -6.71
CA MET A 141 6.29 8.36 -5.29
C MET A 141 7.55 8.45 -4.45
N ASP A 142 7.68 9.51 -3.65
CA ASP A 142 8.75 9.66 -2.67
C ASP A 142 8.42 8.94 -1.37
N LEU A 143 9.46 8.53 -0.64
CA LEU A 143 9.34 7.82 0.62
C LEU A 143 9.93 8.62 1.77
N VAL A 144 9.13 8.87 2.82
CA VAL A 144 9.64 9.35 4.11
C VAL A 144 9.66 8.20 5.11
N VAL A 145 10.76 8.06 5.84
CA VAL A 145 10.94 7.04 6.89
C VAL A 145 11.37 7.70 8.18
N GLY A 146 10.62 7.46 9.25
CA GLY A 146 11.01 7.80 10.62
C GLY A 146 11.80 6.66 11.25
N SER A 147 13.02 6.94 11.70
CA SER A 147 13.89 6.00 12.40
C SER A 147 14.52 6.59 13.65
N TYR A 148 15.16 5.73 14.43
CA TYR A 148 15.83 6.11 15.67
C TYR A 148 16.86 7.23 15.49
N ASP A 149 17.52 7.28 14.34
CA ASP A 149 18.54 8.28 14.00
C ASP A 149 17.99 9.52 13.29
N GLY A 150 16.67 9.64 13.16
CA GLY A 150 15.98 10.81 12.59
C GLY A 150 14.98 10.44 11.50
N ILE A 151 14.53 11.45 10.78
CA ILE A 151 13.64 11.30 9.62
C ILE A 151 14.49 11.39 8.36
N ARG A 152 14.27 10.48 7.41
CA ARG A 152 14.89 10.50 6.09
C ARG A 152 13.81 10.62 5.02
N LEU A 153 13.99 11.54 4.09
CA LEU A 153 13.22 11.63 2.86
C LEU A 153 14.08 11.04 1.74
N PHE A 154 13.51 10.09 1.00
CA PHE A 154 14.08 9.50 -0.19
C PHE A 154 13.32 10.06 -1.39
N SER A 155 13.98 10.96 -2.14
CA SER A 155 13.45 11.37 -3.45
C SER A 155 13.51 10.19 -4.40
N ASN A 156 12.42 9.97 -5.11
CA ASN A 156 12.35 9.05 -6.21
C ASN A 156 12.36 9.86 -7.51
N ASP A 157 13.51 10.00 -8.16
CA ASP A 157 13.63 10.69 -9.46
C ASP A 157 13.02 9.88 -10.63
N GLY A 158 12.23 8.86 -10.28
CA GLY A 158 11.26 8.26 -11.17
C GLY A 158 11.76 7.35 -12.25
N ASN A 159 10.89 7.23 -13.25
CA ASN A 159 11.16 6.55 -14.49
C ASN A 159 10.41 7.24 -15.66
N LYS A 160 10.08 6.51 -16.73
CA LYS A 160 9.38 7.06 -17.90
C LYS A 160 7.95 6.56 -18.02
N ASN A 161 7.46 5.89 -16.98
CA ASN A 161 6.14 5.31 -16.95
C ASN A 161 5.10 6.41 -16.73
N HIS A 162 3.89 6.11 -17.18
CA HIS A 162 2.76 7.01 -17.09
C HIS A 162 2.04 6.86 -15.75
N TRP A 163 1.48 7.95 -15.24
CA TRP A 163 0.85 7.97 -13.92
C TRP A 163 -0.44 8.80 -13.90
N LEU A 164 -1.26 8.63 -12.86
CA LEU A 164 -2.42 9.48 -12.57
C LEU A 164 -2.58 9.64 -11.06
N HIS A 165 -2.56 10.89 -10.58
CA HIS A 165 -2.80 11.21 -9.17
C HIS A 165 -4.21 11.78 -8.99
N VAL A 166 -5.02 11.16 -8.13
CA VAL A 166 -6.43 11.53 -7.93
C VAL A 166 -6.67 11.97 -6.50
N LYS A 167 -6.96 13.27 -6.32
CA LYS A 167 -7.39 13.82 -5.04
C LYS A 167 -8.91 13.84 -4.98
N VAL A 168 -9.49 13.17 -3.99
CA VAL A 168 -10.94 13.17 -3.74
C VAL A 168 -11.27 14.22 -2.68
N MET A 169 -12.27 15.05 -2.94
CA MET A 169 -12.78 16.05 -2.00
C MET A 169 -14.30 16.03 -1.93
N GLY A 170 -14.86 15.70 -0.78
CA GLY A 170 -16.30 15.80 -0.57
C GLY A 170 -16.75 17.20 -0.17
N ARG A 171 -17.96 17.59 -0.59
CA ARG A 171 -18.61 18.83 -0.15
C ARG A 171 -19.53 18.63 1.06
N SER A 172 -20.24 17.51 1.10
CA SER A 172 -21.32 17.28 2.08
C SER A 172 -21.13 16.04 2.95
N CYS A 173 -20.37 15.05 2.49
CA CYS A 173 -20.23 13.77 3.16
C CYS A 173 -18.93 13.70 3.97
N ASN A 174 -17.81 13.56 3.26
CA ASN A 174 -16.48 13.50 3.82
C ASN A 174 -15.56 14.48 3.09
N ARG A 175 -15.18 15.57 3.75
CA ARG A 175 -14.40 16.63 3.12
C ARG A 175 -13.07 16.15 2.57
N ASP A 176 -12.44 15.24 3.29
CA ASP A 176 -11.10 14.74 2.97
C ASP A 176 -11.16 13.46 2.12
N GLY A 177 -12.36 13.01 1.71
CA GLY A 177 -12.55 11.87 0.81
C GLY A 177 -12.26 10.50 1.41
N ILE A 178 -11.78 10.42 2.66
CA ILE A 178 -11.40 9.17 3.35
C ILE A 178 -12.48 8.08 3.23
N GLY A 179 -12.06 6.87 2.90
CA GLY A 179 -12.90 5.70 2.66
C GLY A 179 -13.57 5.69 1.27
N SER A 180 -13.30 6.67 0.40
CA SER A 180 -13.72 6.60 -0.99
C SER A 180 -12.85 5.62 -1.76
N ARG A 181 -13.50 4.75 -2.54
CA ARG A 181 -12.85 3.81 -3.43
C ARG A 181 -12.74 4.41 -4.82
N VAL A 182 -11.53 4.45 -5.34
CA VAL A 182 -11.18 4.94 -6.66
C VAL A 182 -10.77 3.75 -7.52
N VAL A 183 -11.47 3.55 -8.62
CA VAL A 183 -11.19 2.51 -9.60
C VAL A 183 -10.78 3.18 -10.89
N VAL A 184 -9.61 2.81 -11.40
CA VAL A 184 -9.13 3.26 -12.70
C VAL A 184 -9.00 2.07 -13.63
N LYS A 185 -9.49 2.21 -14.87
CA LYS A 185 -9.48 1.16 -15.87
C LYS A 185 -8.85 1.66 -17.17
N SER A 186 -7.85 0.94 -17.65
CA SER A 186 -7.41 0.98 -19.05
C SER A 186 -8.01 -0.21 -19.79
N HIS A 187 -7.62 -0.41 -21.06
CA HIS A 187 -8.00 -1.61 -21.81
C HIS A 187 -7.37 -2.90 -21.27
N ALA A 188 -6.26 -2.81 -20.54
CA ALA A 188 -5.46 -3.96 -20.11
C ALA A 188 -5.36 -4.11 -18.58
N LEU A 189 -5.61 -3.04 -17.83
CA LEU A 189 -5.36 -2.97 -16.39
C LEU A 189 -6.56 -2.34 -15.67
N GLN A 190 -6.89 -2.89 -14.52
CA GLN A 190 -7.80 -2.29 -13.55
C GLN A 190 -7.03 -2.17 -12.23
N GLN A 191 -7.06 -0.99 -11.63
CA GLN A 191 -6.46 -0.74 -10.31
C GLN A 191 -7.52 -0.18 -9.37
N ILE A 192 -7.40 -0.56 -8.10
CA ILE A 192 -8.21 -0.01 -7.02
C ILE A 192 -7.31 0.65 -5.98
N ARG A 193 -7.69 1.85 -5.55
CA ARG A 193 -7.13 2.53 -4.38
C ARG A 193 -8.25 3.01 -3.48
N GLU A 194 -8.00 3.02 -2.18
CA GLU A 194 -8.90 3.63 -1.19
C GLU A 194 -8.21 4.86 -0.60
N VAL A 195 -8.95 5.95 -0.43
CA VAL A 195 -8.41 7.12 0.28
C VAL A 195 -8.28 6.77 1.76
N GLN A 196 -7.08 6.47 2.23
CA GLN A 196 -6.85 5.99 3.60
C GLN A 196 -6.67 7.13 4.60
N GLY A 197 -7.27 6.97 5.77
CA GLY A 197 -7.18 7.91 6.91
C GLY A 197 -6.20 7.41 7.98
N GLY A 198 -5.00 7.03 7.59
CA GLY A 198 -3.97 6.44 8.44
C GLY A 198 -3.77 4.95 8.17
N LYS A 199 -2.57 4.46 8.49
CA LYS A 199 -2.18 3.06 8.37
C LYS A 199 -1.19 2.66 9.48
N GLY A 200 -0.92 1.36 9.56
CA GLY A 200 0.23 0.84 10.28
C GLY A 200 0.32 1.32 11.72
N THR A 201 1.40 2.04 12.04
CA THR A 201 1.82 2.46 13.38
C THR A 201 1.53 3.93 13.69
N GLY A 202 0.38 4.44 13.22
CA GLY A 202 0.03 5.85 13.36
C GLY A 202 0.70 6.73 12.30
N THR A 203 1.02 6.15 11.15
CA THR A 203 1.53 6.85 9.96
C THR A 203 0.41 7.06 8.94
N GLN A 204 0.64 7.91 7.95
CA GLN A 204 -0.35 8.19 6.92
C GLN A 204 0.35 8.55 5.60
N HIS A 205 -0.10 7.92 4.51
CA HIS A 205 0.21 8.33 3.14
C HIS A 205 -0.36 9.72 2.81
N SER A 206 0.03 10.23 1.65
CA SER A 206 -0.77 11.23 0.95
C SER A 206 -2.26 10.83 0.92
N LEU A 207 -3.17 11.81 0.99
CA LEU A 207 -4.61 11.58 0.75
C LEU A 207 -4.96 11.55 -0.74
N THR A 208 -4.04 11.99 -1.58
CA THR A 208 -4.14 11.77 -3.03
C THR A 208 -3.86 10.29 -3.24
N VAL A 209 -4.65 9.60 -4.06
CA VAL A 209 -4.36 8.21 -4.42
C VAL A 209 -3.65 8.15 -5.76
N GLU A 210 -2.75 7.19 -5.89
CA GLU A 210 -1.78 7.14 -6.98
C GLU A 210 -1.90 5.84 -7.79
N PHE A 211 -1.69 5.97 -9.10
CA PHE A 211 -1.86 4.92 -10.09
C PHE A 211 -0.75 5.03 -11.14
N GLY A 212 0.03 3.97 -11.33
CA GLY A 212 0.96 3.81 -12.43
C GLY A 212 0.35 3.06 -13.61
N PHE A 213 0.92 3.21 -14.79
CA PHE A 213 0.43 2.62 -16.04
C PHE A 213 1.55 2.07 -16.93
N GLY A 214 2.78 1.97 -16.42
CA GLY A 214 3.93 1.53 -17.21
C GLY A 214 4.10 2.38 -18.47
N ASP A 215 4.33 1.74 -19.61
CA ASP A 215 4.52 2.42 -20.89
C ASP A 215 3.20 2.75 -21.64
N TYR A 216 2.03 2.57 -21.00
CA TYR A 216 0.72 2.81 -21.64
C TYR A 216 0.45 4.31 -21.84
N PRO A 217 0.41 4.83 -23.08
CA PRO A 217 0.35 6.28 -23.35
C PRO A 217 -1.09 6.79 -23.54
N GLY A 218 -2.09 5.97 -23.19
CA GLY A 218 -3.47 6.19 -23.56
C GLY A 218 -4.25 7.04 -22.56
N THR A 219 -5.56 6.81 -22.54
CA THR A 219 -6.46 7.37 -21.53
C THR A 219 -7.09 6.27 -20.71
N VAL A 220 -7.62 6.64 -19.56
CA VAL A 220 -8.28 5.72 -18.61
C VAL A 220 -9.69 6.18 -18.24
N ASP A 221 -10.50 5.22 -17.81
CA ASP A 221 -11.81 5.46 -17.23
C ASP A 221 -11.68 5.46 -15.70
N LEU A 222 -12.26 6.47 -15.06
CA LEU A 222 -12.23 6.70 -13.63
C LEU A 222 -13.63 6.52 -13.04
N GLU A 223 -13.74 5.72 -11.99
CA GLU A 223 -14.92 5.60 -11.13
C GLU A 223 -14.54 5.87 -9.68
N ILE A 224 -15.30 6.73 -9.00
CA ILE A 224 -15.12 7.00 -7.57
C ILE A 224 -16.43 6.70 -6.87
N LYS A 225 -16.38 5.82 -5.87
CA LYS A 225 -17.51 5.53 -4.98
C LYS A 225 -17.16 5.98 -3.57
N ASN A 226 -17.92 6.93 -3.03
CA ASN A 226 -17.68 7.43 -1.69
C ASN A 226 -18.41 6.67 -0.59
N VAL A 227 -18.08 7.02 0.66
CA VAL A 227 -18.67 6.42 1.86
C VAL A 227 -20.18 6.71 2.02
N CYS A 228 -20.70 7.73 1.34
CA CYS A 228 -22.14 8.02 1.28
C CYS A 228 -22.87 7.26 0.15
N GLY A 229 -22.15 6.44 -0.62
CA GLY A 229 -22.71 5.63 -1.71
C GLY A 229 -22.93 6.39 -3.02
N ARG A 230 -22.49 7.65 -3.14
CA ARG A 230 -22.48 8.35 -4.43
C ARG A 230 -21.39 7.77 -5.32
N VAL A 231 -21.66 7.73 -6.62
CA VAL A 231 -20.71 7.26 -7.63
C VAL A 231 -20.49 8.36 -8.66
N PHE A 232 -19.23 8.76 -8.83
CA PHE A 232 -18.76 9.64 -9.89
C PHE A 232 -18.05 8.81 -10.96
N ARG A 233 -18.24 9.16 -12.23
CA ARG A 233 -17.57 8.51 -13.37
C ARG A 233 -17.06 9.55 -14.36
N ARG A 234 -15.88 9.30 -14.91
CA ARG A 234 -15.29 10.10 -15.99
C ARG A 234 -14.51 9.19 -16.92
N THR A 235 -14.77 9.29 -18.22
CA THR A 235 -14.06 8.53 -19.25
C THR A 235 -13.02 9.38 -19.96
N GLY A 236 -12.04 8.74 -20.59
CA GLY A 236 -11.03 9.43 -21.41
C GLY A 236 -10.14 10.40 -20.60
N VAL A 237 -9.81 10.04 -19.36
CA VAL A 237 -8.88 10.80 -18.53
C VAL A 237 -7.46 10.59 -19.06
N ALA A 238 -6.78 11.67 -19.44
CA ALA A 238 -5.38 11.59 -19.85
C ALA A 238 -4.47 11.29 -18.64
N LEU A 239 -3.33 10.67 -18.90
CA LEU A 239 -2.31 10.37 -17.88
C LEU A 239 -1.36 11.56 -17.67
N ASP A 240 -0.35 11.36 -16.84
CA ASP A 240 0.73 12.28 -16.48
C ASP A 240 0.20 13.58 -15.88
N GLN A 241 -0.80 13.44 -15.00
CA GLN A 241 -1.43 14.58 -14.36
C GLN A 241 -2.00 14.25 -12.99
N ARG A 242 -2.15 15.33 -12.21
CA ARG A 242 -2.91 15.33 -10.97
C ARG A 242 -4.27 15.95 -11.21
N ILE A 243 -5.32 15.24 -10.81
CA ILE A 243 -6.70 15.74 -10.86
C ILE A 243 -7.29 15.84 -9.45
N THR A 244 -8.19 16.80 -9.25
CA THR A 244 -9.04 16.88 -8.06
C THR A 244 -10.48 16.63 -8.47
N VAL A 245 -11.12 15.64 -7.87
CA VAL A 245 -12.53 15.35 -8.06
C VAL A 245 -13.31 15.83 -6.84
N ILE A 246 -14.30 16.68 -7.09
CA ILE A 246 -15.15 17.25 -6.05
C ILE A 246 -16.54 16.60 -6.14
N GLU A 247 -17.01 16.02 -5.04
CA GLU A 247 -18.26 15.23 -4.94
C GLU A 247 -19.24 15.65 -3.83
#